data_AF-A0A537KFT0-F1
#
_entry.id   AF-A0A537KFT0-F1
#
_cell.length_a   1.000
_cell.length_b   1.000
_cell.length_c   1.000
_cell.angle_alpha   90.00
_cell.angle_beta   90.00
_cell.angle_gamma   90.00
#
_symmetry.space_group_name_H-M   'P 1'
#
loop_
_entity.id
_entity.type
_entity.pdbx_description
1 polymer ?
#
loop_
_entity_poly.entity_id
_entity_poly.type
_entity_poly.pdbx_seq_one_letter_code
_entity_poly.pdbx_strand_id
1 'polypeptide(L)'
;TANGYVALSYNTTGNTITATGFQALFANTTGHSNVGIGAAALWYNTTTSNLVAIGDSALYYNYDGVWNTAVGSKALHSNTVGNGNTANGFEALYSNTIGSGNSANGFNALYSNTTGYGNTADGNFALRSNIGGNQNTAHGSLALTSNTSGSQNTANGYQALLLNSTGDQNTANGQGALFSNSTGTGNTANGVNALYSNGPGVQNTAVGLNALYSNGVGSYNTAVGYEADVLFGDLTNATALGWGAKVSASNTVQIGSSGVTDIYFGSGSATLHASSVITPSDKRFKYGIQNNVPGLDFITKLKAVTYYFDEEKFAEFSKTGVINSSPVKPALYTGKKQLHTGFLAQDVEKIARQLAYDFDGVHAPINDKDHYSLAYSQFIMPLVKSVQEQQQIIEDQNKKIASQAEQIKKMNEKIEALAKAVDLLTHK
;
A
#
# COMPACT_ATOMS: atom_id res chain seq x y z
N THR A 1 -48.28 -33.93 8.99
CA THR A 1 -49.33 -33.14 9.66
C THR A 1 -49.86 -32.09 8.71
N ALA A 2 -51.18 -32.00 8.53
CA ALA A 2 -51.84 -30.98 7.72
C ALA A 2 -52.85 -30.21 8.60
N ASN A 3 -52.73 -28.90 8.72
CA ASN A 3 -53.62 -28.07 9.52
C ASN A 3 -53.91 -26.74 8.81
N GLY A 4 -55.07 -26.64 8.15
CA GLY A 4 -55.47 -25.48 7.37
C GLY A 4 -56.42 -25.86 6.24
N TYR A 5 -57.24 -24.92 5.80
CA TYR A 5 -58.17 -25.16 4.70
C TYR A 5 -57.40 -25.45 3.41
N VAL A 6 -57.63 -26.64 2.86
CA VAL A 6 -57.07 -27.11 1.57
C VAL A 6 -55.53 -27.25 1.61
N ALA A 7 -54.97 -27.53 2.80
CA ALA A 7 -53.56 -27.94 2.92
C ALA A 7 -53.36 -29.37 2.41
N LEU A 8 -52.28 -29.64 1.67
CA LEU A 8 -51.91 -30.96 1.13
C LEU A 8 -52.98 -31.65 0.26
N SER A 9 -53.82 -30.90 -0.45
CA SER A 9 -54.98 -31.45 -1.16
C SER A 9 -54.65 -32.39 -2.34
N TYR A 10 -53.46 -32.28 -2.94
CA TYR A 10 -53.04 -33.13 -4.05
C TYR A 10 -52.01 -34.21 -3.69
N ASN A 11 -51.72 -34.42 -2.40
CA ASN A 11 -50.69 -35.38 -1.99
C ASN A 11 -51.13 -36.83 -2.24
N THR A 12 -50.33 -37.57 -3.02
CA THR A 12 -50.57 -38.98 -3.35
C THR A 12 -49.65 -39.92 -2.58
N THR A 13 -48.32 -39.71 -2.62
CA THR A 13 -47.33 -40.62 -2.01
C THR A 13 -46.30 -39.93 -1.12
N GLY A 14 -46.35 -38.60 -0.99
CA GLY A 14 -45.41 -37.82 -0.19
C GLY A 14 -45.55 -38.08 1.32
N ASN A 15 -44.43 -38.33 2.00
CA ASN A 15 -44.36 -38.60 3.44
C ASN A 15 -43.50 -37.56 4.20
N THR A 16 -43.59 -37.55 5.54
CA THR A 16 -42.80 -36.65 6.41
C THR A 16 -43.02 -35.16 6.11
N ILE A 17 -44.28 -34.75 5.88
CA ILE A 17 -44.62 -33.35 5.57
C ILE A 17 -45.31 -32.66 6.76
N THR A 18 -44.97 -31.40 6.99
CA THR A 18 -45.72 -30.48 7.87
C THR A 18 -46.30 -29.35 7.03
N ALA A 19 -47.64 -29.25 6.91
CA ALA A 19 -48.34 -28.19 6.19
C ALA A 19 -49.31 -27.48 7.14
N THR A 20 -49.08 -26.21 7.46
CA THR A 20 -49.94 -25.42 8.35
C THR A 20 -50.27 -24.07 7.73
N GLY A 21 -51.55 -23.73 7.63
CA GLY A 21 -52.02 -22.49 7.00
C GLY A 21 -52.94 -22.74 5.81
N PHE A 22 -53.68 -21.71 5.41
CA PHE A 22 -54.52 -21.73 4.22
C PHE A 22 -53.65 -22.13 3.02
N GLN A 23 -54.02 -23.19 2.31
CA GLN A 23 -53.37 -23.53 1.04
C GLN A 23 -51.87 -23.88 1.11
N ALA A 24 -51.34 -24.24 2.28
CA ALA A 24 -49.96 -24.69 2.42
C ALA A 24 -49.73 -26.06 1.73
N LEU A 25 -48.66 -26.17 0.92
CA LEU A 25 -48.35 -27.35 0.09
C LEU A 25 -49.54 -27.84 -0.76
N PHE A 26 -50.28 -26.91 -1.38
CA PHE A 26 -51.48 -27.25 -2.13
C PHE A 26 -51.23 -28.26 -3.26
N ALA A 27 -50.25 -27.99 -4.13
CA ALA A 27 -49.98 -28.80 -5.33
C ALA A 27 -49.09 -30.03 -5.11
N ASN A 28 -48.66 -30.32 -3.87
CA ASN A 28 -47.69 -31.39 -3.60
C ASN A 28 -48.28 -32.75 -3.92
N THR A 29 -47.69 -33.51 -4.84
CA THR A 29 -48.10 -34.87 -5.22
C THR A 29 -47.21 -35.94 -4.59
N THR A 30 -45.90 -35.92 -4.88
CA THR A 30 -44.94 -36.95 -4.43
C THR A 30 -43.78 -36.41 -3.60
N GLY A 31 -43.68 -35.09 -3.43
CA GLY A 31 -42.65 -34.45 -2.60
C GLY A 31 -42.72 -34.92 -1.15
N HIS A 32 -41.56 -35.07 -0.49
CA HIS A 32 -41.45 -35.56 0.89
C HIS A 32 -40.51 -34.68 1.73
N SER A 33 -40.55 -34.85 3.05
CA SER A 33 -39.69 -34.11 3.99
C SER A 33 -39.79 -32.58 3.87
N ASN A 34 -40.99 -32.07 3.56
CA ASN A 34 -41.24 -30.64 3.37
C ASN A 34 -41.92 -30.01 4.61
N VAL A 35 -41.55 -28.79 4.95
CA VAL A 35 -42.21 -27.96 5.99
C VAL A 35 -42.76 -26.71 5.32
N GLY A 36 -44.07 -26.55 5.28
CA GLY A 36 -44.78 -25.35 4.81
C GLY A 36 -45.68 -24.80 5.91
N ILE A 37 -45.35 -23.62 6.44
CA ILE A 37 -46.11 -22.96 7.50
C ILE A 37 -46.39 -21.52 7.08
N GLY A 38 -47.65 -21.18 6.82
CA GLY A 38 -48.06 -19.88 6.30
C GLY A 38 -49.09 -20.03 5.18
N ALA A 39 -49.81 -18.95 4.88
CA ALA A 39 -50.73 -18.95 3.76
C ALA A 39 -49.96 -19.17 2.44
N ALA A 40 -50.40 -20.13 1.63
CA ALA A 40 -49.79 -20.47 0.34
C ALA A 40 -48.27 -20.75 0.35
N ALA A 41 -47.70 -21.12 1.52
CA ALA A 41 -46.32 -21.60 1.58
C ALA A 41 -46.18 -22.87 0.72
N LEU A 42 -45.20 -22.92 -0.17
CA LEU A 42 -44.97 -24.04 -1.12
C LEU A 42 -46.19 -24.36 -2.01
N TRP A 43 -46.95 -23.35 -2.44
CA TRP A 43 -48.18 -23.56 -3.22
C TRP A 43 -48.00 -24.41 -4.51
N TYR A 44 -47.03 -24.07 -5.37
CA TYR A 44 -46.76 -24.80 -6.63
C TYR A 44 -45.76 -25.95 -6.50
N ASN A 45 -45.43 -26.36 -5.28
CA ASN A 45 -44.55 -27.50 -5.05
C ASN A 45 -45.25 -28.80 -5.48
N THR A 46 -44.70 -29.59 -6.41
CA THR A 46 -45.33 -30.85 -6.87
C THR A 46 -44.58 -32.10 -6.40
N THR A 47 -43.35 -32.29 -6.86
CA THR A 47 -42.56 -33.53 -6.63
C THR A 47 -41.30 -33.30 -5.79
N THR A 48 -40.94 -32.05 -5.51
CA THR A 48 -39.68 -31.70 -4.85
C THR A 48 -39.73 -31.86 -3.34
N SER A 49 -38.56 -32.09 -2.75
CA SER A 49 -38.42 -32.60 -1.38
C SER A 49 -37.34 -31.85 -0.62
N ASN A 50 -37.35 -31.96 0.71
CA ASN A 50 -36.39 -31.34 1.62
C ASN A 50 -36.41 -29.80 1.56
N LEU A 51 -37.61 -29.23 1.65
CA LEU A 51 -37.86 -27.79 1.64
C LEU A 51 -38.36 -27.30 3.00
N VAL A 52 -37.92 -26.11 3.41
CA VAL A 52 -38.48 -25.39 4.56
C VAL A 52 -39.04 -24.06 4.06
N ALA A 53 -40.32 -23.80 4.27
CA ALA A 53 -41.02 -22.59 3.90
C ALA A 53 -41.89 -22.12 5.07
N ILE A 54 -41.50 -21.05 5.76
CA ILE A 54 -42.20 -20.50 6.91
C ILE A 54 -42.49 -19.03 6.64
N GLY A 55 -43.73 -18.68 6.35
CA GLY A 55 -44.18 -17.33 5.99
C GLY A 55 -45.26 -17.36 4.91
N ASP A 56 -46.01 -16.27 4.80
CA ASP A 56 -46.95 -16.08 3.69
C ASP A 56 -46.21 -16.19 2.36
N SER A 57 -46.68 -17.05 1.46
CA SER A 57 -46.17 -17.22 0.10
C SER A 57 -44.66 -17.51 0.00
N ALA A 58 -44.06 -18.08 1.05
CA ALA A 58 -42.66 -18.53 1.02
C ALA A 58 -42.51 -19.72 0.07
N LEU A 59 -41.50 -19.70 -0.81
CA LEU A 59 -41.27 -20.70 -1.87
C LEU A 59 -42.50 -20.97 -2.77
N TYR A 60 -43.30 -19.95 -3.07
CA TYR A 60 -44.58 -20.09 -3.77
C TYR A 60 -44.47 -20.76 -5.16
N TYR A 61 -43.50 -20.38 -6.00
CA TYR A 61 -43.31 -20.88 -7.38
C TYR A 61 -42.29 -22.04 -7.52
N ASN A 62 -41.87 -22.71 -6.42
CA ASN A 62 -40.81 -23.72 -6.45
C ASN A 62 -41.21 -25.02 -7.17
N TYR A 63 -40.99 -25.08 -8.49
CA TYR A 63 -41.25 -26.22 -9.35
C TYR A 63 -40.28 -27.38 -9.07
N ASP A 64 -38.98 -27.20 -9.38
CA ASP A 64 -37.96 -28.27 -9.37
C ASP A 64 -36.80 -28.01 -8.40
N GLY A 65 -36.80 -26.87 -7.69
CA GLY A 65 -35.78 -26.54 -6.71
C GLY A 65 -35.79 -27.45 -5.48
N VAL A 66 -34.63 -27.90 -5.03
CA VAL A 66 -34.44 -28.74 -3.82
C VAL A 66 -33.48 -28.09 -2.81
N TRP A 67 -33.57 -28.54 -1.56
CA TRP A 67 -32.70 -28.10 -0.45
C TRP A 67 -32.77 -26.59 -0.16
N ASN A 68 -33.94 -25.99 -0.37
CA ASN A 68 -34.17 -24.57 -0.09
C ASN A 68 -34.79 -24.37 1.30
N THR A 69 -34.31 -23.35 2.02
CA THR A 69 -34.87 -22.87 3.29
C THR A 69 -35.33 -21.43 3.11
N ALA A 70 -36.61 -21.15 3.32
CA ALA A 70 -37.25 -19.84 3.23
C ALA A 70 -38.02 -19.55 4.51
N VAL A 71 -37.59 -18.55 5.27
CA VAL A 71 -38.22 -18.11 6.52
C VAL A 71 -38.47 -16.61 6.42
N GLY A 72 -39.73 -16.22 6.29
CA GLY A 72 -40.16 -14.85 6.04
C GLY A 72 -41.26 -14.81 4.99
N SER A 73 -42.14 -13.82 5.09
CA SER A 73 -43.16 -13.59 4.07
C SER A 73 -42.49 -13.33 2.73
N LYS A 74 -42.88 -14.09 1.71
CA LYS A 74 -42.38 -14.07 0.33
C LYS A 74 -40.87 -14.31 0.20
N ALA A 75 -40.24 -14.96 1.18
CA ALA A 75 -38.88 -15.44 1.02
C ALA A 75 -38.82 -16.50 -0.10
N LEU A 76 -37.88 -16.36 -1.05
CA LEU A 76 -37.75 -17.22 -2.23
C LEU A 76 -39.05 -17.38 -3.07
N HIS A 77 -39.89 -16.34 -3.11
CA HIS A 77 -41.22 -16.39 -3.73
C HIS A 77 -41.20 -16.90 -5.18
N SER A 78 -40.30 -16.38 -6.01
CA SER A 78 -40.21 -16.70 -7.45
C SER A 78 -39.25 -17.85 -7.80
N ASN A 79 -38.68 -18.55 -6.81
CA ASN A 79 -37.73 -19.64 -7.09
C ASN A 79 -38.39 -20.71 -7.96
N THR A 80 -37.81 -21.05 -9.10
CA THR A 80 -38.36 -22.06 -10.01
C THR A 80 -37.58 -23.37 -9.93
N VAL A 81 -36.27 -23.32 -10.18
CA VAL A 81 -35.38 -24.50 -10.23
C VAL A 81 -34.11 -24.34 -9.37
N GLY A 82 -33.91 -23.17 -8.76
CA GLY A 82 -32.74 -22.90 -7.92
C GLY A 82 -32.65 -23.85 -6.73
N ASN A 83 -31.44 -24.36 -6.46
CA ASN A 83 -31.16 -25.35 -5.43
C ASN A 83 -30.30 -24.78 -4.30
N GLY A 84 -30.48 -25.29 -3.09
CA GLY A 84 -29.57 -25.02 -1.98
C GLY A 84 -29.54 -23.57 -1.50
N ASN A 85 -30.66 -22.85 -1.63
CA ASN A 85 -30.76 -21.45 -1.21
C ASN A 85 -31.30 -21.33 0.22
N THR A 86 -30.74 -20.42 1.01
CA THR A 86 -31.24 -20.04 2.34
C THR A 86 -31.69 -18.58 2.30
N ALA A 87 -32.95 -18.31 2.65
CA ALA A 87 -33.54 -16.99 2.70
C ALA A 87 -34.25 -16.79 4.05
N ASN A 88 -33.73 -15.89 4.88
CA ASN A 88 -34.30 -15.53 6.17
C ASN A 88 -34.57 -14.02 6.23
N GLY A 89 -35.82 -13.63 6.11
CA GLY A 89 -36.26 -12.24 6.09
C GLY A 89 -37.44 -12.02 5.16
N PHE A 90 -38.17 -10.93 5.38
CA PHE A 90 -39.22 -10.49 4.44
C PHE A 90 -38.61 -10.24 3.06
N GLU A 91 -39.16 -10.90 2.04
CA GLU A 91 -38.76 -10.77 0.64
C GLU A 91 -37.26 -11.04 0.36
N ALA A 92 -36.58 -11.80 1.24
CA ALA A 92 -35.23 -12.29 0.97
C ALA A 92 -35.24 -13.25 -0.24
N LEU A 93 -34.34 -13.03 -1.20
CA LEU A 93 -34.28 -13.79 -2.47
C LEU A 93 -35.61 -13.82 -3.25
N TYR A 94 -36.44 -12.78 -3.14
CA TYR A 94 -37.80 -12.73 -3.72
C TYR A 94 -37.84 -13.14 -5.21
N SER A 95 -36.96 -12.57 -6.03
CA SER A 95 -36.97 -12.73 -7.49
C SER A 95 -36.12 -13.90 -8.02
N ASN A 96 -35.52 -14.72 -7.13
CA ASN A 96 -34.64 -15.82 -7.55
C ASN A 96 -35.40 -16.75 -8.48
N THR A 97 -34.86 -17.14 -9.62
CA THR A 97 -35.51 -18.11 -10.51
C THR A 97 -34.69 -19.40 -10.56
N ILE A 98 -33.45 -19.29 -11.03
CA ILE A 98 -32.55 -20.44 -11.25
C ILE A 98 -31.28 -20.40 -10.38
N GLY A 99 -30.99 -19.27 -9.73
CA GLY A 99 -29.80 -19.10 -8.90
C GLY A 99 -29.71 -20.13 -7.78
N SER A 100 -28.52 -20.66 -7.53
CA SER A 100 -28.27 -21.74 -6.57
C SER A 100 -27.19 -21.38 -5.54
N GLY A 101 -27.26 -22.01 -4.37
CA GLY A 101 -26.26 -21.84 -3.32
C GLY A 101 -26.18 -20.43 -2.76
N ASN A 102 -27.27 -19.66 -2.76
CA ASN A 102 -27.31 -18.32 -2.18
C ASN A 102 -27.77 -18.35 -0.71
N SER A 103 -27.18 -17.49 0.12
CA SER A 103 -27.57 -17.26 1.51
C SER A 103 -27.97 -15.80 1.70
N ALA A 104 -29.21 -15.54 2.10
CA ALA A 104 -29.78 -14.20 2.25
C ALA A 104 -30.43 -14.06 3.62
N ASN A 105 -29.81 -13.32 4.53
CA ASN A 105 -30.29 -13.05 5.88
C ASN A 105 -30.55 -11.54 6.02
N GLY A 106 -31.80 -11.13 6.09
CA GLY A 106 -32.21 -9.74 6.25
C GLY A 106 -33.39 -9.34 5.37
N PHE A 107 -34.03 -8.23 5.73
CA PHE A 107 -35.09 -7.62 4.93
C PHE A 107 -34.58 -7.27 3.54
N ASN A 108 -35.20 -7.83 2.50
CA ASN A 108 -34.85 -7.61 1.10
C ASN A 108 -33.39 -7.93 0.72
N ALA A 109 -32.72 -8.82 1.46
CA ALA A 109 -31.41 -9.32 1.07
C ALA A 109 -31.54 -10.13 -0.23
N LEU A 110 -30.68 -9.85 -1.23
CA LEU A 110 -30.70 -10.49 -2.56
C LEU A 110 -32.07 -10.43 -3.30
N TYR A 111 -32.89 -9.41 -3.03
CA TYR A 111 -34.26 -9.29 -3.55
C TYR A 111 -34.40 -9.51 -5.07
N SER A 112 -33.51 -8.91 -5.87
CA SER A 112 -33.57 -8.95 -7.33
C SER A 112 -32.77 -10.08 -7.97
N ASN A 113 -32.14 -10.98 -7.19
CA ASN A 113 -31.32 -12.06 -7.75
C ASN A 113 -32.19 -12.90 -8.67
N THR A 114 -31.75 -13.20 -9.89
CA THR A 114 -32.50 -14.07 -10.82
C THR A 114 -31.71 -15.34 -11.12
N THR A 115 -30.48 -15.18 -11.60
CA THR A 115 -29.60 -16.27 -12.04
C THR A 115 -28.31 -16.39 -11.23
N GLY A 116 -27.97 -15.39 -10.41
CA GLY A 116 -26.73 -15.36 -9.64
C GLY A 116 -26.60 -16.53 -8.68
N TYR A 117 -25.40 -17.10 -8.54
CA TYR A 117 -25.12 -18.23 -7.66
C TYR A 117 -23.99 -17.96 -6.67
N GLY A 118 -24.02 -18.68 -5.55
CA GLY A 118 -22.96 -18.64 -4.53
C GLY A 118 -22.84 -17.30 -3.81
N ASN A 119 -23.90 -16.50 -3.74
CA ASN A 119 -23.85 -15.21 -3.07
C ASN A 119 -24.23 -15.33 -1.59
N THR A 120 -23.54 -14.59 -0.72
CA THR A 120 -23.88 -14.44 0.71
C THR A 120 -24.25 -12.99 0.98
N ALA A 121 -25.46 -12.75 1.47
CA ALA A 121 -25.98 -11.44 1.82
C ALA A 121 -26.52 -11.48 3.26
N ASP A 122 -25.83 -10.83 4.19
CA ASP A 122 -26.19 -10.75 5.59
C ASP A 122 -26.32 -9.28 6.00
N GLY A 123 -27.55 -8.79 6.04
CA GLY A 123 -27.88 -7.40 6.31
C GLY A 123 -29.13 -6.92 5.59
N ASN A 124 -29.75 -5.89 6.14
CA ASN A 124 -30.86 -5.19 5.49
C ASN A 124 -30.41 -4.62 4.13
N PHE A 125 -31.09 -5.02 3.06
CA PHE A 125 -30.78 -4.67 1.66
C PHE A 125 -29.38 -5.07 1.16
N ALA A 126 -28.70 -6.01 1.81
CA ALA A 126 -27.43 -6.54 1.30
C ALA A 126 -27.65 -7.18 -0.09
N LEU A 127 -26.83 -6.83 -1.09
CA LEU A 127 -26.94 -7.32 -2.48
C LEU A 127 -28.35 -7.17 -3.13
N ARG A 128 -29.15 -6.20 -2.67
CA ARG A 128 -30.57 -6.07 -3.07
C ARG A 128 -30.80 -6.12 -4.58
N SER A 129 -29.96 -5.45 -5.36
CA SER A 129 -30.14 -5.28 -6.81
C SER A 129 -29.38 -6.31 -7.66
N ASN A 130 -28.74 -7.32 -7.05
CA ASN A 130 -27.97 -8.33 -7.79
C ASN A 130 -28.90 -9.02 -8.78
N ILE A 131 -28.56 -9.11 -10.06
CA ILE A 131 -29.37 -9.80 -11.08
C ILE A 131 -28.73 -11.15 -11.41
N GLY A 132 -27.46 -11.11 -11.81
CA GLY A 132 -26.70 -12.29 -12.27
C GLY A 132 -25.25 -12.35 -11.77
N GLY A 133 -24.86 -11.44 -10.86
CA GLY A 133 -23.54 -11.47 -10.22
C GLY A 133 -23.36 -12.72 -9.36
N ASN A 134 -22.17 -13.27 -9.36
CA ASN A 134 -21.85 -14.55 -8.70
C ASN A 134 -20.79 -14.38 -7.62
N GLN A 135 -20.82 -15.26 -6.62
CA GLN A 135 -19.76 -15.38 -5.62
C GLN A 135 -19.48 -14.07 -4.86
N ASN A 136 -20.51 -13.25 -4.64
CA ASN A 136 -20.39 -12.02 -3.86
C ASN A 136 -20.68 -12.30 -2.37
N THR A 137 -19.91 -11.68 -1.49
CA THR A 137 -20.14 -11.69 -0.04
C THR A 137 -20.43 -10.26 0.43
N ALA A 138 -21.61 -10.04 1.00
CA ALA A 138 -22.04 -8.76 1.53
C ALA A 138 -22.49 -8.94 2.99
N HIS A 139 -21.69 -8.46 3.93
CA HIS A 139 -22.01 -8.46 5.36
C HIS A 139 -22.11 -7.01 5.86
N GLY A 140 -23.33 -6.58 6.15
CA GLY A 140 -23.66 -5.21 6.55
C GLY A 140 -24.89 -4.68 5.85
N SER A 141 -25.61 -3.76 6.51
CA SER A 141 -26.74 -3.08 5.88
C SER A 141 -26.27 -2.26 4.68
N LEU A 142 -27.00 -2.39 3.58
CA LEU A 142 -26.72 -1.75 2.28
C LEU A 142 -25.38 -2.15 1.64
N ALA A 143 -24.68 -3.18 2.12
CA ALA A 143 -23.48 -3.68 1.46
C ALA A 143 -23.81 -4.21 0.05
N LEU A 144 -23.06 -3.76 -0.97
CA LEU A 144 -23.27 -4.13 -2.38
C LEU A 144 -24.72 -3.92 -2.91
N THR A 145 -25.48 -2.96 -2.36
CA THR A 145 -26.92 -2.83 -2.67
C THR A 145 -27.22 -2.61 -4.15
N SER A 146 -26.34 -1.91 -4.88
CA SER A 146 -26.53 -1.54 -6.29
C SER A 146 -25.88 -2.52 -7.28
N ASN A 147 -25.24 -3.59 -6.80
CA ASN A 147 -24.57 -4.55 -7.68
C ASN A 147 -25.58 -5.18 -8.62
N THR A 148 -25.35 -5.17 -9.94
CA THR A 148 -26.25 -5.77 -10.93
C THR A 148 -25.67 -7.06 -11.50
N SER A 149 -24.42 -7.02 -11.97
CA SER A 149 -23.72 -8.17 -12.56
C SER A 149 -22.30 -8.39 -12.05
N GLY A 150 -21.79 -7.50 -11.20
CA GLY A 150 -20.46 -7.65 -10.61
C GLY A 150 -20.32 -8.95 -9.82
N SER A 151 -19.16 -9.59 -9.92
CA SER A 151 -18.87 -10.91 -9.34
C SER A 151 -17.60 -10.90 -8.50
N GLN A 152 -17.51 -11.85 -7.57
CA GLN A 152 -16.34 -12.05 -6.70
C GLN A 152 -16.00 -10.82 -5.83
N ASN A 153 -17.01 -10.04 -5.44
CA ASN A 153 -16.82 -8.91 -4.54
C ASN A 153 -17.04 -9.32 -3.08
N THR A 154 -16.22 -8.79 -2.18
CA THR A 154 -16.38 -8.92 -0.72
C THR A 154 -16.61 -7.55 -0.12
N ALA A 155 -17.75 -7.35 0.55
CA ALA A 155 -18.16 -6.09 1.17
C ALA A 155 -18.56 -6.33 2.64
N ASN A 156 -17.69 -5.94 3.56
CA ASN A 156 -17.88 -6.10 5.00
C ASN A 156 -17.97 -4.71 5.65
N GLY A 157 -19.18 -4.28 5.99
CA GLY A 157 -19.45 -2.99 6.62
C GLY A 157 -20.72 -2.31 6.11
N TYR A 158 -21.23 -1.36 6.88
CA TYR A 158 -22.35 -0.52 6.45
C TYR A 158 -21.97 0.27 5.18
N GLN A 159 -22.77 0.11 4.12
CA GLN A 159 -22.57 0.75 2.81
C GLN A 159 -21.22 0.44 2.13
N ALA A 160 -20.54 -0.66 2.49
CA ALA A 160 -19.37 -1.12 1.75
C ALA A 160 -19.77 -1.48 0.30
N LEU A 161 -19.05 -0.96 -0.70
CA LEU A 161 -19.36 -1.15 -2.13
C LEU A 161 -20.81 -0.79 -2.54
N LEU A 162 -21.44 0.18 -1.88
CA LEU A 162 -22.86 0.52 -2.06
C LEU A 162 -23.27 0.73 -3.52
N LEU A 163 -22.47 1.49 -4.27
CA LEU A 163 -22.74 1.90 -5.64
C LEU A 163 -21.96 1.08 -6.69
N ASN A 164 -21.43 -0.09 -6.31
CA ASN A 164 -20.88 -1.02 -7.29
C ASN A 164 -21.99 -1.52 -8.21
N SER A 165 -21.80 -1.43 -9.53
CA SER A 165 -22.78 -1.91 -10.51
C SER A 165 -22.29 -3.17 -11.21
N THR A 166 -21.14 -3.06 -11.90
CA THR A 166 -20.55 -4.15 -12.69
C THR A 166 -19.08 -4.42 -12.34
N GLY A 167 -18.52 -3.76 -11.33
CA GLY A 167 -17.15 -3.99 -10.90
C GLY A 167 -16.98 -5.39 -10.29
N ASP A 168 -15.88 -6.05 -10.63
CA ASP A 168 -15.53 -7.40 -10.21
C ASP A 168 -14.30 -7.40 -9.28
N GLN A 169 -14.20 -8.43 -8.44
CA GLN A 169 -13.00 -8.73 -7.65
C GLN A 169 -12.58 -7.61 -6.67
N ASN A 170 -13.54 -6.85 -6.15
CA ASN A 170 -13.26 -5.81 -5.17
C ASN A 170 -13.39 -6.33 -3.74
N THR A 171 -12.48 -5.93 -2.86
CA THR A 171 -12.53 -6.22 -1.42
C THR A 171 -12.68 -4.91 -0.65
N ALA A 172 -13.80 -4.75 0.06
CA ALA A 172 -14.11 -3.59 0.87
C ALA A 172 -14.40 -4.02 2.32
N ASN A 173 -13.54 -3.61 3.24
CA ASN A 173 -13.68 -3.89 4.67
C ASN A 173 -13.66 -2.58 5.45
N GLY A 174 -14.82 -2.18 5.98
CA GLY A 174 -15.02 -0.92 6.68
C GLY A 174 -16.32 -0.23 6.26
N GLN A 175 -16.84 0.64 7.12
CA GLN A 175 -17.98 1.48 6.78
C GLN A 175 -17.61 2.42 5.62
N GLY A 176 -18.41 2.40 4.56
CA GLY A 176 -18.18 3.23 3.37
C GLY A 176 -16.91 2.89 2.56
N ALA A 177 -16.26 1.75 2.82
CA ALA A 177 -15.13 1.31 2.00
C ALA A 177 -15.60 1.06 0.55
N LEU A 178 -14.91 1.63 -0.44
CA LEU A 178 -15.29 1.58 -1.86
C LEU A 178 -16.75 2.01 -2.14
N PHE A 179 -17.30 2.93 -1.33
CA PHE A 179 -18.71 3.35 -1.39
C PHE A 179 -19.19 3.66 -2.82
N SER A 180 -18.42 4.45 -3.56
CA SER A 180 -18.69 4.84 -4.94
C SER A 180 -17.66 4.22 -5.88
N ASN A 181 -17.79 2.91 -6.17
CA ASN A 181 -16.99 2.17 -7.17
C ASN A 181 -17.88 1.59 -8.27
N SER A 182 -18.25 2.36 -9.30
CA SER A 182 -19.27 1.91 -10.27
C SER A 182 -18.84 0.67 -11.07
N THR A 183 -17.64 0.71 -11.68
CA THR A 183 -17.15 -0.32 -12.61
C THR A 183 -15.70 -0.74 -12.34
N GLY A 184 -15.01 -0.12 -11.37
CA GLY A 184 -13.62 -0.44 -11.07
C GLY A 184 -13.45 -1.88 -10.61
N THR A 185 -12.37 -2.52 -11.02
CA THR A 185 -12.08 -3.94 -10.74
C THR A 185 -10.80 -4.13 -9.96
N GLY A 186 -10.75 -5.18 -9.13
CA GLY A 186 -9.54 -5.57 -8.42
C GLY A 186 -9.07 -4.57 -7.35
N ASN A 187 -9.96 -3.74 -6.80
CA ASN A 187 -9.59 -2.77 -5.76
C ASN A 187 -9.67 -3.39 -4.36
N THR A 188 -8.73 -3.04 -3.49
CA THR A 188 -8.72 -3.46 -2.09
C THR A 188 -8.79 -2.23 -1.18
N ALA A 189 -9.82 -2.15 -0.34
CA ALA A 189 -10.05 -1.09 0.61
C ALA A 189 -10.25 -1.66 2.01
N ASN A 190 -9.36 -1.34 2.94
CA ASN A 190 -9.41 -1.79 4.32
C ASN A 190 -9.31 -0.59 5.26
N GLY A 191 -10.44 -0.15 5.78
CA GLY A 191 -10.58 1.05 6.61
C GLY A 191 -11.91 1.75 6.34
N VAL A 192 -12.36 2.54 7.32
CA VAL A 192 -13.54 3.40 7.13
C VAL A 192 -13.24 4.41 6.02
N ASN A 193 -14.13 4.51 5.04
CA ASN A 193 -14.01 5.35 3.85
C ASN A 193 -12.71 5.18 3.05
N ALA A 194 -12.02 4.03 3.18
CA ALA A 194 -10.91 3.71 2.29
C ALA A 194 -11.44 3.58 0.85
N LEU A 195 -10.80 4.26 -0.12
CA LEU A 195 -11.26 4.32 -1.52
C LEU A 195 -12.73 4.77 -1.68
N TYR A 196 -13.21 5.65 -0.79
CA TYR A 196 -14.63 6.05 -0.73
C TYR A 196 -15.21 6.45 -2.09
N SER A 197 -14.47 7.25 -2.87
CA SER A 197 -14.83 7.62 -4.24
C SER A 197 -13.78 7.10 -5.21
N ASN A 198 -14.04 5.94 -5.80
CA ASN A 198 -13.21 5.35 -6.84
C ASN A 198 -13.99 5.31 -8.17
N GLY A 199 -13.65 6.11 -9.18
CA GLY A 199 -14.36 6.02 -10.46
C GLY A 199 -14.05 4.72 -11.22
N PRO A 200 -13.73 4.73 -12.53
CA PRO A 200 -13.35 3.51 -13.25
C PRO A 200 -11.94 3.00 -12.89
N GLY A 201 -11.31 3.52 -11.83
CA GLY A 201 -9.97 3.12 -11.40
C GLY A 201 -9.88 1.65 -11.00
N VAL A 202 -8.79 0.99 -11.40
CA VAL A 202 -8.57 -0.44 -11.18
C VAL A 202 -7.32 -0.71 -10.35
N GLN A 203 -7.32 -1.84 -9.66
CA GLN A 203 -6.13 -2.38 -8.97
C GLN A 203 -5.50 -1.42 -7.97
N ASN A 204 -6.32 -0.63 -7.28
CA ASN A 204 -5.87 0.25 -6.21
C ASN A 204 -5.92 -0.47 -4.85
N THR A 205 -4.97 -0.18 -3.97
CA THR A 205 -4.92 -0.67 -2.59
C THR A 205 -4.95 0.50 -1.63
N ALA A 206 -5.95 0.54 -0.75
CA ALA A 206 -6.08 1.54 0.30
C ALA A 206 -6.24 0.87 1.67
N VAL A 207 -5.34 1.18 2.59
CA VAL A 207 -5.34 0.62 3.95
C VAL A 207 -5.20 1.75 4.96
N GLY A 208 -6.28 2.02 5.70
CA GLY A 208 -6.38 3.10 6.67
C GLY A 208 -7.68 3.89 6.56
N LEU A 209 -8.03 4.61 7.64
CA LEU A 209 -9.17 5.54 7.62
C LEU A 209 -8.89 6.66 6.62
N ASN A 210 -9.84 6.87 5.69
CA ASN A 210 -9.76 7.83 4.59
C ASN A 210 -8.52 7.64 3.68
N ALA A 211 -7.95 6.43 3.62
CA ALA A 211 -6.87 6.15 2.69
C ALA A 211 -7.39 6.16 1.25
N LEU A 212 -6.69 6.86 0.35
CA LEU A 212 -7.03 7.01 -1.07
C LEU A 212 -8.48 7.48 -1.29
N TYR A 213 -8.94 8.44 -0.47
CA TYR A 213 -10.36 8.78 -0.32
C TYR A 213 -11.05 9.15 -1.65
N SER A 214 -10.34 9.86 -2.53
CA SER A 214 -10.87 10.31 -3.82
C SER A 214 -9.93 9.96 -4.97
N ASN A 215 -10.20 8.83 -5.62
CA ASN A 215 -9.48 8.35 -6.79
C ASN A 215 -10.41 8.37 -8.03
N GLY A 216 -10.34 9.44 -8.81
CA GLY A 216 -11.22 9.66 -9.97
C GLY A 216 -11.12 8.56 -11.03
N VAL A 217 -9.97 8.41 -11.67
CA VAL A 217 -9.69 7.40 -12.72
C VAL A 217 -8.37 6.67 -12.51
N GLY A 218 -7.61 7.04 -11.48
CA GLY A 218 -6.30 6.50 -11.16
C GLY A 218 -6.31 4.99 -10.96
N SER A 219 -5.21 4.35 -11.31
CA SER A 219 -5.08 2.89 -11.26
C SER A 219 -3.70 2.52 -10.76
N TYR A 220 -3.58 1.32 -10.17
CA TYR A 220 -2.32 0.82 -9.61
C TYR A 220 -1.76 1.68 -8.47
N ASN A 221 -2.62 2.42 -7.77
CA ASN A 221 -2.19 3.25 -6.64
C ASN A 221 -2.23 2.45 -5.33
N THR A 222 -1.25 2.70 -4.47
CA THR A 222 -1.19 2.12 -3.12
C THR A 222 -1.15 3.24 -2.09
N ALA A 223 -2.09 3.24 -1.15
CA ALA A 223 -2.08 4.16 -0.01
C ALA A 223 -2.20 3.38 1.29
N VAL A 224 -1.21 3.49 2.17
CA VAL A 224 -1.17 2.79 3.45
C VAL A 224 -0.91 3.80 4.57
N GLY A 225 -1.93 4.06 5.38
CA GLY A 225 -1.89 5.02 6.49
C GLY A 225 -3.20 5.79 6.65
N TYR A 226 -3.43 6.36 7.84
CA TYR A 226 -4.51 7.33 8.04
C TYR A 226 -4.29 8.53 7.11
N GLU A 227 -5.30 8.84 6.29
CA GLU A 227 -5.26 9.91 5.27
C GLU A 227 -4.08 9.85 4.28
N ALA A 228 -3.49 8.67 4.07
CA ALA A 228 -2.55 8.47 2.97
C ALA A 228 -3.32 8.56 1.64
N ASP A 229 -2.84 9.33 0.66
CA ASP A 229 -3.61 9.63 -0.56
C ASP A 229 -2.73 9.94 -1.78
N VAL A 230 -3.38 10.10 -2.93
CA VAL A 230 -2.85 10.77 -4.11
C VAL A 230 -3.41 12.20 -4.16
N LEU A 231 -2.61 13.17 -4.60
CA LEU A 231 -3.08 14.56 -4.69
C LEU A 231 -4.08 14.76 -5.84
N PHE A 232 -3.96 13.97 -6.90
CA PHE A 232 -4.83 14.05 -8.07
C PHE A 232 -5.43 12.67 -8.36
N GLY A 233 -6.73 12.64 -8.62
CA GLY A 233 -7.48 11.40 -8.77
C GLY A 233 -7.20 10.63 -10.07
N ASP A 234 -6.32 11.13 -10.94
CA ASP A 234 -5.89 10.52 -12.19
C ASP A 234 -4.46 9.96 -12.15
N LEU A 235 -3.77 10.06 -11.01
CA LEU A 235 -2.44 9.48 -10.85
C LEU A 235 -2.47 7.97 -11.01
N THR A 236 -1.38 7.42 -11.52
CA THR A 236 -1.21 5.97 -11.73
C THR A 236 0.13 5.51 -11.22
N ASN A 237 0.19 4.27 -10.72
CA ASN A 237 1.43 3.71 -10.18
C ASN A 237 2.06 4.63 -9.10
N ALA A 238 1.22 5.22 -8.26
CA ALA A 238 1.60 6.11 -7.17
C ALA A 238 1.48 5.38 -5.83
N THR A 239 2.50 5.49 -4.97
CA THR A 239 2.50 4.81 -3.66
C THR A 239 2.71 5.79 -2.51
N ALA A 240 1.71 5.96 -1.66
CA ALA A 240 1.75 6.78 -0.44
C ALA A 240 1.85 5.87 0.80
N LEU A 241 2.94 5.99 1.56
CA LEU A 241 3.16 5.19 2.78
C LEU A 241 3.32 6.10 4.00
N GLY A 242 2.45 5.96 4.98
CA GLY A 242 2.51 6.66 6.26
C GLY A 242 1.36 7.66 6.47
N TRP A 243 1.24 8.14 7.71
CA TRP A 243 0.22 9.12 8.12
C TRP A 243 0.31 10.39 7.29
N GLY A 244 -0.79 10.71 6.58
CA GLY A 244 -0.91 11.90 5.75
C GLY A 244 0.05 11.98 4.56
N ALA A 245 0.67 10.86 4.14
CA ALA A 245 1.51 10.84 2.95
C ALA A 245 0.67 11.12 1.70
N LYS A 246 1.09 12.07 0.85
CA LYS A 246 0.30 12.48 -0.33
C LYS A 246 1.15 12.59 -1.58
N VAL A 247 1.06 11.58 -2.45
CA VAL A 247 1.86 11.51 -3.68
C VAL A 247 1.33 12.50 -4.72
N SER A 248 2.23 13.24 -5.36
CA SER A 248 1.88 14.31 -6.31
C SER A 248 2.06 13.95 -7.79
N ALA A 249 2.61 12.77 -8.11
CA ALA A 249 2.90 12.38 -9.49
C ALA A 249 2.80 10.86 -9.71
N SER A 250 2.45 10.45 -10.93
CA SER A 250 2.46 9.04 -11.34
C SER A 250 3.88 8.46 -11.32
N ASN A 251 4.00 7.15 -11.12
CA ASN A 251 5.27 6.42 -11.05
C ASN A 251 6.20 6.92 -9.93
N THR A 252 5.64 7.41 -8.83
CA THR A 252 6.42 7.88 -7.69
C THR A 252 5.94 7.27 -6.38
N VAL A 253 6.87 7.18 -5.43
CA VAL A 253 6.60 6.71 -4.08
C VAL A 253 6.89 7.85 -3.12
N GLN A 254 5.94 8.18 -2.26
CA GLN A 254 6.14 9.07 -1.13
C GLN A 254 6.06 8.26 0.18
N ILE A 255 7.14 8.31 0.94
CA ILE A 255 7.24 7.69 2.27
C ILE A 255 7.23 8.82 3.30
N GLY A 256 6.12 8.92 4.03
CA GLY A 256 5.90 9.92 5.06
C GLY A 256 5.19 11.19 4.60
N SER A 257 4.83 12.00 5.59
CA SER A 257 4.39 13.39 5.44
C SER A 257 5.49 14.34 5.91
N SER A 258 5.20 15.64 5.99
CA SER A 258 6.15 16.67 6.45
C SER A 258 6.67 16.46 7.88
N GLY A 259 6.06 15.57 8.66
CA GLY A 259 6.52 15.22 10.01
C GLY A 259 7.60 14.15 10.06
N VAL A 260 7.92 13.47 8.95
CA VAL A 260 8.99 12.46 8.92
C VAL A 260 10.34 13.15 8.78
N THR A 261 11.23 12.94 9.75
CA THR A 261 12.59 13.51 9.78
C THR A 261 13.65 12.57 9.22
N ASP A 262 13.49 11.26 9.47
CA ASP A 262 14.49 10.25 9.14
C ASP A 262 13.84 9.00 8.55
N ILE A 263 14.48 8.41 7.54
CA ILE A 263 14.11 7.11 6.96
C ILE A 263 15.30 6.17 7.12
N TYR A 264 15.16 5.17 7.99
CA TYR A 264 16.18 4.17 8.23
C TYR A 264 15.97 2.96 7.31
N PHE A 265 16.98 2.65 6.50
CA PHE A 265 16.99 1.44 5.65
C PHE A 265 17.79 0.34 6.35
N GLY A 266 17.11 -0.56 7.06
CA GLY A 266 17.72 -1.68 7.78
C GLY A 266 18.51 -1.28 9.03
N SER A 267 19.03 -2.29 9.75
CA SER A 267 19.80 -2.13 11.00
C SER A 267 21.23 -2.68 10.90
N GLY A 268 21.78 -2.76 9.69
CA GLY A 268 23.06 -3.40 9.35
C GLY A 268 23.48 -3.07 7.92
N SER A 269 24.00 -4.04 7.17
CA SER A 269 24.50 -3.86 5.79
C SER A 269 23.41 -3.76 4.71
N ALA A 270 22.46 -2.84 4.89
CA ALA A 270 21.48 -2.53 3.84
C ALA A 270 22.13 -1.68 2.74
N THR A 271 21.95 -2.09 1.48
CA THR A 271 22.39 -1.32 0.32
C THR A 271 21.19 -0.69 -0.37
N LEU A 272 21.22 0.63 -0.56
CA LEU A 272 20.25 1.34 -1.41
C LEU A 272 20.77 1.38 -2.85
N HIS A 273 20.06 0.72 -3.77
CA HIS A 273 20.34 0.78 -5.20
C HIS A 273 19.51 1.90 -5.84
N ALA A 274 20.15 3.04 -6.12
CA ALA A 274 19.52 4.18 -6.77
C ALA A 274 20.39 4.68 -7.93
N SER A 275 19.77 5.03 -9.07
CA SER A 275 20.48 5.63 -10.21
C SER A 275 21.05 7.01 -9.87
N SER A 276 20.34 7.78 -9.06
CA SER A 276 20.74 9.12 -8.62
C SER A 276 19.98 9.54 -7.36
N VAL A 277 20.62 10.34 -6.52
CA VAL A 277 19.98 11.06 -5.41
C VAL A 277 19.88 12.53 -5.80
N ILE A 278 18.66 13.07 -5.84
CA ILE A 278 18.40 14.46 -6.22
C ILE A 278 17.96 15.23 -4.98
N THR A 279 18.65 16.32 -4.66
CA THR A 279 18.29 17.23 -3.57
C THR A 279 17.87 18.59 -4.13
N PRO A 280 16.78 19.20 -3.63
CA PRO A 280 16.43 20.57 -3.98
C PRO A 280 17.58 21.53 -3.65
N SER A 281 18.01 22.33 -4.63
CA SER A 281 19.18 23.23 -4.49
C SER A 281 18.95 24.63 -5.09
N ASP A 282 17.69 24.99 -5.34
CA ASP A 282 17.29 26.27 -5.92
C ASP A 282 17.60 27.44 -4.96
N LYS A 283 18.14 28.54 -5.49
CA LYS A 283 18.51 29.76 -4.73
C LYS A 283 17.31 30.34 -3.99
N ARG A 284 16.08 30.20 -4.50
CA ARG A 284 14.86 30.72 -3.87
C ARG A 284 14.60 30.11 -2.49
N PHE A 285 15.14 28.93 -2.22
CA PHE A 285 14.97 28.21 -0.96
C PHE A 285 16.23 28.23 -0.08
N LYS A 286 17.17 29.17 -0.35
CA LYS A 286 18.42 29.33 0.41
C LYS A 286 18.54 30.75 0.95
N TYR A 287 19.06 30.88 2.17
CA TYR A 287 19.35 32.16 2.82
C TYR A 287 20.76 32.12 3.44
N GLY A 288 21.35 33.28 3.72
CA GLY A 288 22.67 33.35 4.37
C GLY A 288 23.85 32.78 3.56
N ILE A 289 23.77 32.79 2.22
CA ILE A 289 24.78 32.21 1.34
C ILE A 289 26.13 32.94 1.50
N GLN A 290 27.18 32.20 1.86
CA GLN A 290 28.56 32.70 2.02
C GLN A 290 29.56 31.79 1.27
N ASN A 291 30.71 32.36 0.88
CA ASN A 291 31.78 31.65 0.14
C ASN A 291 32.94 31.25 1.07
N ASN A 292 32.64 30.51 2.15
CA ASN A 292 33.58 30.21 3.24
C ASN A 292 33.78 28.70 3.49
N VAL A 293 33.47 27.85 2.50
CA VAL A 293 33.74 26.40 2.59
C VAL A 293 35.26 26.19 2.75
N PRO A 294 35.73 25.46 3.78
CA PRO A 294 37.15 25.12 3.91
C PRO A 294 37.57 24.10 2.84
N GLY A 295 38.63 24.38 2.08
CA GLY A 295 39.20 23.47 1.10
C GLY A 295 40.35 22.63 1.65
N LEU A 296 41.57 22.94 1.21
CA LEU A 296 42.81 22.26 1.57
C LEU A 296 43.04 22.17 3.08
N ASP A 297 42.74 23.25 3.83
CA ASP A 297 42.91 23.30 5.28
C ASP A 297 42.11 22.24 6.03
N PHE A 298 40.98 21.80 5.45
CA PHE A 298 40.17 20.69 5.97
C PHE A 298 40.64 19.36 5.40
N ILE A 299 40.70 19.22 4.07
CA ILE A 299 40.96 17.95 3.40
C ILE A 299 42.33 17.36 3.78
N THR A 300 43.38 18.18 3.90
CA THR A 300 44.73 17.70 4.23
C THR A 300 44.91 17.20 5.66
N LYS A 301 43.97 17.53 6.56
CA LYS A 301 43.98 17.06 7.96
C LYS A 301 43.24 15.74 8.15
N LEU A 302 42.41 15.33 7.18
CA LEU A 302 41.64 14.08 7.25
C LEU A 302 42.57 12.86 7.16
N LYS A 303 42.26 11.81 7.94
CA LYS A 303 43.03 10.56 7.99
C LYS A 303 42.22 9.41 7.42
N ALA A 304 42.53 9.01 6.19
CA ALA A 304 41.93 7.81 5.60
C ALA A 304 42.42 6.55 6.34
N VAL A 305 41.50 5.66 6.65
CA VAL A 305 41.75 4.39 7.34
C VAL A 305 41.08 3.23 6.61
N THR A 306 41.55 2.01 6.87
CA THR A 306 40.86 0.77 6.48
C THR A 306 40.41 0.01 7.72
N TYR A 307 39.26 -0.65 7.64
CA TYR A 307 38.66 -1.36 8.78
C TYR A 307 37.74 -2.50 8.33
N TYR A 308 37.43 -3.42 9.25
CA TYR A 308 36.35 -4.40 9.10
C TYR A 308 35.20 -3.96 10.00
N PHE A 309 33.97 -3.93 9.46
CA PHE A 309 32.79 -3.56 10.26
C PHE A 309 32.25 -4.78 11.01
N ASP A 310 31.99 -4.62 12.31
CA ASP A 310 31.44 -5.66 13.19
C ASP A 310 29.92 -5.51 13.25
N GLU A 311 29.22 -6.19 12.32
CA GLU A 311 27.76 -6.09 12.16
C GLU A 311 27.00 -6.62 13.38
N GLU A 312 27.51 -7.67 14.04
CA GLU A 312 26.86 -8.28 15.21
C GLU A 312 26.95 -7.34 16.41
N LYS A 313 28.14 -6.78 16.67
CA LYS A 313 28.34 -5.80 17.73
C LYS A 313 27.50 -4.55 17.50
N PHE A 314 27.38 -4.10 16.26
CA PHE A 314 26.51 -2.99 15.90
C PHE A 314 25.03 -3.33 16.12
N ALA A 315 24.57 -4.49 15.67
CA ALA A 315 23.19 -4.93 15.87
C ALA A 315 22.82 -5.13 17.36
N GLU A 316 23.75 -5.61 18.20
CA GLU A 316 23.57 -5.68 19.65
C GLU A 316 23.46 -4.27 20.25
N PHE A 317 24.35 -3.36 19.86
CA PHE A 317 24.29 -1.97 20.31
C PHE A 317 22.98 -1.30 19.89
N SER A 318 22.53 -1.46 18.64
CA SER A 318 21.26 -0.90 18.16
C SER A 318 20.04 -1.42 18.94
N LYS A 319 20.11 -2.62 19.54
CA LYS A 319 19.03 -3.19 20.36
C LYS A 319 19.11 -2.77 21.84
N THR A 320 20.32 -2.69 22.38
CA THR A 320 20.54 -2.61 23.84
C THR A 320 21.08 -1.25 24.30
N GLY A 321 21.70 -0.48 23.41
CA GLY A 321 22.47 0.72 23.73
C GLY A 321 23.79 0.43 24.47
N VAL A 322 24.21 -0.82 24.58
CA VAL A 322 25.41 -1.22 25.33
C VAL A 322 26.38 -1.93 24.41
N ILE A 323 27.66 -1.57 24.51
CA ILE A 323 28.75 -2.28 23.84
C ILE A 323 29.26 -3.35 24.79
N ASN A 324 28.96 -4.62 24.50
CA ASN A 324 29.51 -5.73 25.27
C ASN A 324 31.02 -5.84 24.98
N SER A 325 31.86 -5.65 25.99
CA SER A 325 33.32 -5.67 25.88
C SER A 325 33.91 -7.08 25.93
N SER A 326 33.09 -8.12 25.72
CA SER A 326 33.54 -9.51 25.82
C SER A 326 34.65 -9.76 24.79
N PRO A 327 35.85 -10.21 25.21
CA PRO A 327 36.97 -10.50 24.29
C PRO A 327 36.71 -11.73 23.41
N VAL A 328 35.61 -12.46 23.65
CA VAL A 328 35.18 -13.60 22.85
C VAL A 328 34.55 -13.05 21.56
N LYS A 329 35.34 -13.04 20.48
CA LYS A 329 34.79 -12.94 19.12
C LYS A 329 33.67 -13.97 18.99
N PRO A 330 32.46 -13.61 18.53
CA PRO A 330 31.40 -14.57 18.28
C PRO A 330 31.93 -15.72 17.43
N ALA A 331 31.77 -16.95 17.90
CA ALA A 331 32.35 -18.15 17.30
C ALA A 331 31.79 -18.48 15.89
N LEU A 332 30.88 -17.66 15.36
CA LEU A 332 30.09 -17.90 14.16
C LEU A 332 29.94 -16.62 13.30
N TYR A 333 31.04 -15.90 13.05
CA TYR A 333 31.05 -14.89 11.98
C TYR A 333 30.92 -15.60 10.63
N THR A 334 29.68 -15.76 10.16
CA THR A 334 29.35 -16.43 8.87
C THR A 334 29.25 -15.43 7.71
N GLY A 335 29.26 -14.13 8.00
CA GLY A 335 29.31 -13.06 7.01
C GLY A 335 30.68 -12.95 6.33
N LYS A 336 30.69 -12.64 5.02
CA LYS A 336 31.94 -12.35 4.29
C LYS A 336 32.63 -11.15 4.93
N LYS A 337 33.86 -11.32 5.42
CA LYS A 337 34.70 -10.18 5.85
C LYS A 337 34.97 -9.28 4.66
N GLN A 338 34.42 -8.08 4.69
CA GLN A 338 34.70 -7.05 3.70
C GLN A 338 35.62 -6.00 4.33
N LEU A 339 36.77 -5.74 3.68
CA LEU A 339 37.64 -4.64 4.06
C LEU A 339 37.02 -3.36 3.51
N HIS A 340 36.74 -2.40 4.40
CA HIS A 340 36.22 -1.08 4.06
C HIS A 340 37.33 -0.04 4.15
N THR A 341 37.18 1.05 3.39
CA THR A 341 38.04 2.24 3.44
C THR A 341 37.16 3.43 3.77
N GLY A 342 37.62 4.31 4.66
CA GLY A 342 36.84 5.48 5.06
C GLY A 342 37.53 6.35 6.09
N PHE A 343 36.73 7.09 6.86
CA PHE A 343 37.17 7.94 7.97
C PHE A 343 36.50 7.51 9.27
N LEU A 344 37.15 7.78 10.40
CA LEU A 344 36.51 7.70 11.72
C LEU A 344 35.75 9.00 11.97
N ALA A 345 34.45 8.91 12.25
CA ALA A 345 33.57 10.06 12.41
C ALA A 345 34.05 11.03 13.51
N GLN A 346 34.57 10.49 14.62
CA GLN A 346 35.08 11.25 15.76
C GLN A 346 36.31 12.08 15.39
N ASP A 347 37.19 11.55 14.53
CA ASP A 347 38.37 12.27 14.04
C ASP A 347 37.95 13.43 13.12
N VAL A 348 36.95 13.19 12.25
CA VAL A 348 36.39 14.23 11.38
C VAL A 348 35.75 15.35 12.22
N GLU A 349 34.95 15.00 13.23
CA GLU A 349 34.32 15.96 14.15
C GLU A 349 35.37 16.85 14.82
N LYS A 350 36.44 16.25 15.34
CA LYS A 350 37.52 16.97 16.00
C LYS A 350 38.20 17.98 15.06
N ILE A 351 38.46 17.60 13.81
CA ILE A 351 39.06 18.48 12.81
C ILE A 351 38.10 19.63 12.44
N ALA A 352 36.82 19.32 12.23
CA ALA A 352 35.80 20.32 11.91
C ALA A 352 35.71 21.38 13.03
N ARG A 353 35.65 20.95 14.30
CA ARG A 353 35.69 21.84 15.48
C ARG A 353 36.95 22.69 15.55
N GLN A 354 38.13 22.13 15.26
CA GLN A 354 39.39 22.88 15.25
C GLN A 354 39.43 24.00 14.21
N LEU A 355 38.73 23.83 13.09
CA LEU A 355 38.62 24.83 12.03
C LEU A 355 37.44 25.79 12.22
N ALA A 356 36.69 25.66 13.33
CA ALA A 356 35.41 26.34 13.53
C ALA A 356 34.45 26.14 12.33
N TYR A 357 34.50 24.95 11.72
CA TYR A 357 33.67 24.57 10.60
C TYR A 357 32.52 23.71 11.09
N ASP A 358 31.30 24.24 11.02
CA ASP A 358 30.08 23.50 11.31
C ASP A 358 29.75 22.56 10.14
N PHE A 359 30.36 21.38 10.15
CA PHE A 359 30.29 20.42 9.04
C PHE A 359 29.12 19.46 9.21
N ASP A 360 28.14 19.59 8.32
CA ASP A 360 26.91 18.79 8.27
C ASP A 360 27.13 17.33 7.80
N GLY A 361 28.37 16.96 7.46
CA GLY A 361 28.73 15.58 7.12
C GLY A 361 28.95 14.66 8.31
N VAL A 362 28.99 15.19 9.55
CA VAL A 362 29.15 14.40 10.78
C VAL A 362 27.84 14.38 11.55
N HIS A 363 27.28 13.19 11.75
CA HIS A 363 26.14 12.97 12.63
C HIS A 363 26.66 12.43 13.97
N ALA A 364 26.74 13.32 14.96
CA ALA A 364 27.14 12.97 16.33
C ALA A 364 25.94 12.37 17.10
N PRO A 365 26.19 11.41 18.01
CA PRO A 365 25.14 10.76 18.77
C PRO A 365 24.40 11.76 19.66
N ILE A 366 23.07 11.71 19.65
CA ILE A 366 22.22 12.61 20.45
C ILE A 366 22.14 12.12 21.91
N ASN A 367 22.36 10.83 22.16
CA ASN A 367 22.37 10.20 23.48
C ASN A 367 23.24 8.94 23.48
N ASP A 368 23.43 8.32 24.66
CA ASP A 368 24.32 7.16 24.85
C ASP A 368 23.90 5.89 24.07
N LYS A 369 22.69 5.85 23.51
CA LYS A 369 22.19 4.74 22.69
C LYS A 369 22.29 5.00 21.19
N ASP A 370 22.74 6.18 20.81
CA ASP A 370 22.95 6.59 19.42
C ASP A 370 24.42 6.37 19.03
N HIS A 371 24.74 6.46 17.75
CA HIS A 371 26.08 6.24 17.23
C HIS A 371 26.51 7.36 16.30
N TYR A 372 27.82 7.50 16.14
CA TYR A 372 28.37 8.37 15.10
C TYR A 372 28.08 7.83 13.70
N SER A 373 27.87 8.74 12.75
CA SER A 373 27.76 8.40 11.32
C SER A 373 28.34 9.52 10.44
N LEU A 374 28.72 9.17 9.20
CA LEU A 374 29.28 10.11 8.21
C LEU A 374 28.46 10.13 6.92
N ALA A 375 28.10 11.32 6.47
CA ALA A 375 27.53 11.55 5.15
C ALA A 375 28.65 11.86 4.14
N TYR A 376 29.19 10.82 3.49
CA TYR A 376 30.34 10.95 2.57
C TYR A 376 30.11 11.94 1.42
N SER A 377 28.86 12.15 0.99
CA SER A 377 28.53 13.14 -0.04
C SER A 377 28.87 14.58 0.37
N GLN A 378 28.86 14.90 1.67
CA GLN A 378 29.14 16.25 2.16
C GLN A 378 30.62 16.63 2.03
N PHE A 379 31.52 15.65 1.88
CA PHE A 379 32.94 15.92 1.63
C PHE A 379 33.21 16.46 0.22
N ILE A 380 32.25 16.35 -0.71
CA ILE A 380 32.42 16.78 -2.11
C ILE A 380 32.67 18.29 -2.19
N MET A 381 31.96 19.13 -1.41
CA MET A 381 32.14 20.59 -1.47
C MET A 381 33.53 21.04 -0.97
N PRO A 382 34.02 20.57 0.19
CA PRO A 382 35.41 20.80 0.58
C PRO A 382 36.43 20.27 -0.44
N LEU A 383 36.19 19.10 -1.06
CA LEU A 383 37.06 18.57 -2.11
C LEU A 383 37.11 19.50 -3.33
N VAL A 384 35.95 19.96 -3.84
CA VAL A 384 35.88 20.93 -4.94
C VAL A 384 36.66 22.21 -4.60
N LYS A 385 36.46 22.74 -3.39
CA LYS A 385 37.19 23.93 -2.93
C LYS A 385 38.70 23.68 -2.86
N SER A 386 39.12 22.53 -2.36
CA SER A 386 40.54 22.15 -2.29
C SER A 386 41.19 22.05 -3.68
N VAL A 387 40.45 21.59 -4.70
CA VAL A 387 40.94 21.56 -6.09
C VAL A 387 41.06 22.97 -6.67
N GLN A 388 40.09 23.85 -6.40
CA GLN A 388 40.17 25.26 -6.79
C GLN A 388 41.39 25.96 -6.17
N GLU A 389 41.64 25.73 -4.88
CA GLU A 389 42.80 26.28 -4.18
C GLU A 389 44.12 25.72 -4.71
N GLN A 390 44.20 24.41 -4.96
CA GLN A 390 45.37 23.79 -5.59
C GLN A 390 45.64 24.38 -6.98
N GLN A 391 44.61 24.57 -7.79
CA GLN A 391 44.75 25.16 -9.12
C GLN A 391 45.32 26.59 -9.05
N GLN A 392 44.85 27.40 -8.10
CA GLN A 392 45.38 28.74 -7.86
C GLN A 392 46.86 28.72 -7.45
N ILE A 393 47.24 27.81 -6.54
CA ILE A 393 48.64 27.64 -6.11
C ILE A 393 49.52 27.27 -7.31
N ILE A 394 49.07 26.36 -8.18
CA ILE A 394 49.79 25.95 -9.39
C ILE A 394 49.99 27.13 -10.34
N GLU A 395 48.95 27.92 -10.59
CA GLU A 395 49.04 29.10 -11.46
C GLU A 395 50.03 30.14 -10.92
N ASP A 396 50.04 30.36 -9.61
CA ASP A 396 50.95 31.31 -8.99
C ASP A 396 52.40 30.79 -8.95
N GLN A 397 52.59 29.48 -8.75
CA GLN A 397 53.90 28.84 -8.90
C GLN A 397 54.42 28.95 -10.34
N ASN A 398 53.57 28.75 -11.35
CA ASN A 398 53.94 28.89 -12.76
C ASN A 398 54.37 30.32 -13.11
N LYS A 399 53.66 31.33 -12.60
CA LYS A 399 54.08 32.74 -12.75
C LYS A 399 55.44 32.99 -12.11
N LYS A 400 55.69 32.44 -10.92
CA LYS A 400 56.98 32.57 -10.24
C LYS A 400 58.11 31.91 -11.02
N ILE A 401 57.88 30.69 -11.53
CA ILE A 401 58.83 29.97 -12.38
C ILE A 401 59.14 30.77 -13.65
N ALA A 402 58.12 31.34 -14.32
CA ALA A 402 58.32 32.17 -15.49
C ALA A 402 59.16 33.43 -15.19
N SER A 403 58.88 34.11 -14.06
CA SER A 403 59.67 35.25 -13.61
C SER A 403 61.12 34.87 -13.29
N GLN A 404 61.34 33.70 -12.68
CA GLN A 404 62.68 33.20 -12.37
C GLN A 404 63.44 32.84 -13.64
N ALA A 405 62.78 32.21 -14.62
CA ALA A 405 63.37 31.88 -15.91
C ALA A 405 63.84 33.14 -16.66
N GLU A 406 63.05 34.21 -16.64
CA GLU A 406 63.43 35.50 -17.24
C GLU A 406 64.61 36.17 -16.52
N GLN A 407 64.68 36.08 -15.19
CA GLN A 407 65.82 36.57 -14.42
C GLN A 407 67.10 35.79 -14.72
N ILE A 408 67.01 34.45 -14.81
CA ILE A 408 68.13 33.58 -15.18
C ILE A 408 68.63 33.93 -16.57
N LYS A 409 67.73 34.13 -17.54
CA LYS A 409 68.11 34.56 -18.90
C LYS A 409 68.92 35.85 -18.90
N LYS A 410 68.44 36.89 -18.20
CA LYS A 410 69.17 38.17 -18.07
C LYS A 410 70.53 38.03 -17.38
N MET A 411 70.63 37.12 -16.41
CA MET A 411 71.89 36.87 -15.71
C MET A 411 72.90 36.17 -16.63
N ASN A 412 72.46 35.20 -17.43
CA ASN A 412 73.30 34.53 -18.42
C ASN A 412 73.80 35.51 -19.49
N GLU A 413 72.95 36.41 -19.99
CA GLU A 413 73.34 37.46 -20.94
C GLU A 413 74.43 38.38 -20.36
N LYS A 414 74.33 38.74 -19.06
CA LYS A 414 75.37 39.52 -18.38
C LYS A 414 76.67 38.75 -18.21
N ILE A 415 76.60 37.46 -17.86
CA ILE A 415 77.79 36.60 -17.72
C ILE A 415 78.50 36.46 -19.07
N GLU A 416 77.78 36.26 -20.17
CA GLU A 416 78.38 36.22 -21.51
C GLU A 416 79.05 37.55 -21.88
N ALA A 417 78.42 38.68 -21.56
CA ALA A 417 79.02 40.00 -21.79
C ALA A 417 80.32 40.21 -20.98
N LEU A 418 80.32 39.78 -19.72
CA LEU A 418 81.51 39.80 -18.86
C LEU A 418 82.61 38.86 -19.39
N ALA A 419 82.26 37.65 -19.81
CA ALA A 419 83.21 36.69 -20.38
C ALA A 419 83.90 37.26 -21.63
N LYS A 420 83.13 37.88 -22.54
CA LYS A 420 83.69 38.59 -23.71
C LYS A 420 84.63 39.73 -23.31
N ALA A 421 84.28 40.50 -22.28
CA ALA A 421 85.11 41.60 -21.80
C ALA A 421 86.43 41.11 -21.17
N VAL A 422 86.41 39.97 -20.48
CA VAL A 422 87.61 39.33 -19.92
C VAL A 422 88.51 38.79 -21.04
N ASP A 423 87.98 38.11 -22.04
CA ASP A 423 88.74 37.62 -23.21
C ASP A 423 89.49 38.76 -23.93
N LEU A 424 88.83 39.91 -24.09
CA LEU A 424 89.42 41.13 -24.67
C LEU A 424 90.57 41.71 -23.82
N LEU A 425 90.59 41.46 -22.52
CA LEU A 425 91.62 41.92 -21.59
C LEU A 425 92.80 40.94 -21.49
N THR A 426 92.59 39.64 -21.70
CA THR A 426 93.62 38.59 -21.64
C THR A 426 94.38 38.38 -22.96
N HIS A 427 93.96 39.01 -24.06
CA HIS A 427 94.61 38.95 -25.38
C HIS A 427 95.27 40.28 -25.81
N LYS A 428 95.60 41.15 -24.85
CA LYS A 428 96.62 42.19 -24.97
C LYS A 428 97.86 41.77 -24.18
#